data_AF-A0A537G8B9-F1
#
_entry.id   AF-A0A537G8B9-F1
#
_cell.length_a   1.000
_cell.length_b   1.000
_cell.length_c   1.000
_cell.angle_alpha   90.00
_cell.angle_beta   90.00
_cell.angle_gamma   90.00
#
_symmetry.space_group_name_H-M   'P 1'
#
loop_
_entity.id
_entity.type
_entity.pdbx_description
1 polymer ?
#
loop_
_entity_poly.entity_id
_entity_poly.type
_entity_poly.pdbx_seq_one_letter_code
_entity_poly.pdbx_strand_id
1 'polypeptide(L)' 'MRVLVVSDTHVPVLARKLPDQLLEEAQACSAILHAGDLVSSGVLDQFTRLVPTYAVHGNQDSPTVRAR' A
#
# COMPACT_ATOMS: atom_id res chain seq x y z
N MET A 1 -8.01 2.13 18.80
CA MET A 1 -6.96 2.40 17.80
C MET A 1 -6.95 1.23 16.82
N ARG A 2 -6.93 1.47 15.51
CA ARG A 2 -6.98 0.43 14.46
C ARG A 2 -5.79 0.56 13.51
N VAL A 3 -5.16 -0.55 13.17
CA VAL A 3 -4.09 -0.61 12.18
C VAL A 3 -4.56 -1.54 11.06
N LEU A 4 -4.44 -1.07 9.82
CA LEU A 4 -4.76 -1.85 8.64
C LEU A 4 -3.49 -2.53 8.13
N VAL A 5 -3.49 -3.85 8.06
CA VAL A 5 -2.37 -4.65 7.54
C VAL A 5 -2.76 -5.20 6.18
N VAL A 6 -1.91 -4.95 5.17
CA VAL A 6 -2.17 -5.27 3.76
C VAL A 6 -0.90 -5.86 3.17
N SER A 7 -1.03 -6.68 2.14
CA SER A 7 0.10 -7.19 1.37
C SER A 7 -0.28 -7.36 -0.09
N ASP A 8 0.71 -7.60 -0.95
CA ASP A 8 0.51 -8.13 -2.30
C ASP A 8 -0.46 -7.31 -3.17
N THR A 9 -0.52 -6.00 -2.99
CA THR A 9 -1.45 -5.16 -3.77
C THR A 9 -1.20 -5.26 -5.27
N HIS A 10 0.06 -5.39 -5.70
CA HIS A 10 0.45 -5.63 -7.09
C HIS A 10 -0.24 -4.69 -8.12
N VAL A 11 -0.55 -3.45 -7.73
CA VAL A 11 -1.17 -2.46 -8.63
C VAL A 11 -0.05 -1.68 -9.35
N PRO A 12 -0.06 -1.54 -10.68
CA PRO A 12 -1.14 -1.88 -11.61
C PRO A 12 -0.98 -3.22 -12.36
N VAL A 13 -0.10 -4.11 -11.89
CA VAL A 13 0.32 -5.33 -12.64
C VAL A 13 -0.72 -6.45 -12.58
N LEU A 14 -1.18 -6.83 -11.39
CA LEU A 14 -2.19 -7.88 -11.20
C LEU A 14 -3.60 -7.32 -11.04
N ALA A 15 -3.71 -6.09 -10.53
CA ALA A 15 -4.97 -5.37 -10.39
C ALA A 15 -4.85 -3.96 -10.98
N ARG A 16 -5.92 -3.45 -11.59
CA ARG A 16 -5.91 -2.10 -12.19
C ARG A 16 -5.98 -0.97 -11.15
N LYS A 17 -6.65 -1.23 -10.03
CA LYS A 17 -6.83 -0.29 -8.92
C LYS A 17 -6.97 -1.05 -7.61
N LEU A 18 -6.75 -0.35 -6.49
CA LEU A 18 -7.09 -0.86 -5.17
C LEU A 18 -8.61 -1.00 -5.02
N PRO A 19 -9.12 -2.02 -4.30
CA PRO A 19 -10.54 -2.15 -4.01
C PRO A 19 -11.07 -0.94 -3.23
N ASP A 20 -12.30 -0.51 -3.52
CA ASP A 20 -12.88 0.67 -2.86
C ASP A 20 -13.05 0.44 -1.34
N GLN A 21 -13.44 -0.77 -0.93
CA GLN A 21 -13.49 -1.17 0.49
C GLN A 21 -12.15 -1.02 1.21
N LEU A 22 -11.02 -1.29 0.53
CA LEU A 22 -9.70 -1.12 1.13
C LEU A 22 -9.41 0.35 1.43
N LEU A 23 -9.87 1.25 0.56
CA LEU A 23 -9.71 2.69 0.74
C LEU A 23 -10.62 3.23 1.85
N GLU A 24 -11.82 2.66 2.01
CA GLU A 24 -12.72 2.98 3.12
C GLU A 24 -12.12 2.55 4.47
N GLU A 25 -11.59 1.33 4.56
CA GLU A 25 -10.90 0.85 5.78
C GLU A 25 -9.64 1.66 6.09
N ALA A 26 -8.89 2.06 5.05
CA ALA A 26 -7.72 2.92 5.20
C ALA A 26 -8.08 4.28 5.83
N GLN A 27 -9.19 4.90 5.42
CA GLN A 27 -9.66 6.16 6.01
C GLN A 27 -10.12 6.02 7.46
N ALA A 28 -10.53 4.82 7.86
CA ALA A 28 -11.08 4.54 9.18
C ALA A 28 -10.02 4.05 10.20
N CYS A 29 -8.77 3.87 9.75
CA CYS A 29 -7.65 3.40 10.57
C CYS A 29 -6.69 4.53 10.96
N SER A 30 -5.79 4.26 11.92
CA SER A 30 -4.77 5.21 12.35
C SER A 30 -3.42 5.07 11.63
N ALA A 31 -3.18 3.91 10.99
CA ALA A 31 -1.98 3.65 10.23
C ALA A 31 -2.16 2.41 9.33
N ILE A 32 -1.38 2.35 8.25
CA ILE A 32 -1.26 1.18 7.36
C ILE A 32 0.12 0.54 7.52
N LEU A 33 0.15 -0.79 7.61
CA LEU A 33 1.36 -1.61 7.45
C LEU A 33 1.23 -2.45 6.19
N HIS A 34 2.09 -2.21 5.19
CA HIS A 34 2.14 -2.99 3.96
C HIS A 34 3.29 -4.00 3.98
N ALA A 35 2.99 -5.29 3.81
CA ALA A 35 3.98 -6.38 3.93
C ALA A 35 4.86 -6.58 2.67
N GLY A 36 4.79 -5.66 1.71
CA GLY A 36 5.57 -5.67 0.46
C GLY A 36 4.76 -6.10 -0.76
N ASP A 37 5.41 -6.10 -1.92
CA ASP A 37 4.84 -6.42 -3.23
C ASP A 37 3.75 -5.44 -3.68
N LEU A 38 4.09 -4.16 -3.58
CA LEU A 38 3.35 -3.04 -4.15
C LEU A 38 3.53 -2.92 -5.65
N VAL A 39 4.68 -3.37 -6.17
CA VAL A 39 5.23 -3.29 -7.54
C VAL A 39 5.40 -1.88 -8.13
N SER A 40 4.72 -0.88 -7.58
CA SER A 40 4.77 0.53 -7.97
C SER A 40 4.67 1.44 -6.76
N SER A 41 5.38 2.59 -6.80
CA SER A 41 5.28 3.61 -5.75
C SER A 41 3.91 4.26 -5.68
N GLY A 42 3.08 4.13 -6.73
CA GLY A 42 1.74 4.73 -6.76
C GLY A 42 0.83 4.25 -5.63
N VAL A 43 0.97 3.00 -5.17
CA VAL A 43 0.22 2.48 -4.02
C VAL A 43 0.66 3.16 -2.72
N LEU A 44 1.97 3.31 -2.50
CA LEU A 44 2.51 4.09 -1.37
C LEU A 44 2.01 5.53 -1.41
N ASP A 45 2.04 6.17 -2.58
CA ASP A 45 1.57 7.54 -2.75
C ASP A 45 0.08 7.68 -2.45
N GLN A 46 -0.72 6.67 -2.77
CA GLN A 46 -2.16 6.67 -2.49
C GLN A 46 -2.43 6.48 -0.99
N PHE A 47 -1.77 5.51 -0.35
CA PHE A 47 -1.96 5.25 1.09
C PHE A 47 -1.44 6.39 1.97
N THR A 48 -0.26 6.94 1.68
CA THR A 48 0.35 8.04 2.46
C THR A 48 -0.45 9.34 2.42
N ARG A 49 -1.32 9.53 1.40
CA ARG A 49 -2.28 10.64 1.36
C ARG A 49 -3.47 10.47 2.30
N LEU A 50 -3.78 9.23 2.70
CA LEU A 50 -4.90 8.93 3.58
C LEU A 50 -4.45 8.91 5.04
N VAL A 51 -3.43 8.12 5.34
CA VAL A 51 -2.94 7.87 6.71
C VAL A 51 -1.44 7.55 6.71
N PRO A 52 -0.76 7.69 7.86
CA PRO A 52 0.62 7.21 8.00
C PRO A 52 0.75 5.76 7.52
N THR A 53 1.68 5.53 6.60
CA THR A 53 1.86 4.23 5.94
C THR A 53 3.31 3.79 6.08
N TYR A 54 3.48 2.55 6.50
CA TYR A 54 4.78 1.89 6.61
C TYR A 54 4.77 0.67 5.71
N ALA A 55 5.82 0.49 4.92
CA ALA A 55 5.94 -0.65 4.04
C ALA A 55 7.33 -1.26 4.13
N VAL A 56 7.40 -2.56 3.91
CA VAL A 56 8.66 -3.25 3.60
C VAL A 56 8.77 -3.45 2.09
N HIS A 57 10.01 -3.57 1.60
CA HIS A 57 10.29 -3.83 0.19
C HIS A 57 10.20 -5.34 -0.08
N GLY A 58 9.21 -5.75 -0.87
CA GLY A 58 8.97 -7.13 -1.27
C GLY A 58 9.82 -7.55 -2.47
N ASN A 59 9.82 -8.85 -2.80
CA ASN A 59 10.65 -9.37 -3.88
C ASN A 59 10.17 -8.96 -5.28
N GLN A 60 8.90 -8.57 -5.44
CA GLN A 60 8.36 -8.03 -6.70
C GLN A 60 8.46 -6.50 -6.78
N ASP A 61 8.90 -5.84 -5.70
CA ASP A 61 9.00 -4.38 -5.68
C ASP A 61 10.21 -3.88 -6.49
N SER A 62 9.96 -2.93 -7.37
CA SER A 62 11.02 -2.29 -8.12
C SER A 62 11.93 -1.43 -7.22
N PRO A 63 13.18 -1.13 -7.64
CA PRO A 63 14.07 -0.27 -6.87
C PRO A 63 13.51 1.14 -6.59
N THR A 64 12.61 1.63 -7.43
CA THR A 64 11.96 2.93 -7.24
C THR A 64 10.97 2.93 -6.07
N VAL A 65 10.33 1.79 -5.76
CA VAL A 65 9.52 1.62 -4.55
C VAL A 65 10.39 1.75 -3.31
N ARG A 66 11.60 1.18 -3.32
CA ARG A 66 12.55 1.25 -2.19
C ARG A 66 13.08 2.65 -1.92
N ALA A 67 13.05 3.54 -2.91
CA ALA A 67 13.56 4.90 -2.79
C ALA A 67 12.54 5.89 -2.18
N ARG A 68 11.33 5.44 -1.86
CA ARG A 68 10.27 6.21 -1.18
C ARG A 68 10.39 6.08 0.33
#